data_AF-A0ABD1SAP4-F1
#
_entry.id   AF-A0ABD1SAP4-F1
#
_cell.length_a   1.000
_cell.length_b   1.000
_cell.length_c   1.000
_cell.angle_alpha   90.00
_cell.angle_beta   90.00
_cell.angle_gamma   90.00
#
_symmetry.space_group_name_H-M   'P 1'
#
loop_
_entity.id
_entity.type
_entity.pdbx_description
1 polymer ?
#
loop_
_entity_poly.entity_id
_entity_poly.type
_entity_poly.pdbx_seq_one_letter_code
_entity_poly.pdbx_strand_id
1 'polypeptide(L)'
;MEYTLLLLLFLGRYQDNKCMIELKEYLIKVCQGKDVLAKLRSFMGEHVRDVGLLLSTYVLLFYLSKLIEQLQSSFRFKFYLIISKIYKHKSVDEIKGPSRSKDEAIKYIKPEDEIFHELSSWSFSFSLPTQQVTIIEC
;
A
#
# COMPACT_ATOMS: atom_id res chain seq x y z
N MET A 1 -17.45 11.52 -13.43
CA MET A 1 -17.56 10.45 -12.42
C MET A 1 -16.26 9.68 -12.46
N GLU A 2 -15.41 9.86 -11.46
CA GLU A 2 -14.20 9.06 -11.30
C GLU A 2 -14.59 7.79 -10.55
N TYR A 3 -14.37 6.63 -11.16
CA TYR A 3 -14.66 5.35 -10.53
C TYR A 3 -13.39 4.87 -9.80
N THR A 4 -13.42 4.82 -8.47
CA THR A 4 -12.36 4.20 -7.67
C THR A 4 -12.47 2.68 -7.77
N LEU A 5 -11.48 2.03 -8.38
CA LEU A 5 -11.34 0.58 -8.40
C LEU A 5 -10.45 0.15 -7.23
N LEU A 6 -10.96 -0.76 -6.41
CA LEU A 6 -10.19 -1.44 -5.36
C LEU A 6 -9.89 -2.86 -5.85
N LEU A 7 -8.62 -3.17 -6.07
CA LEU A 7 -8.21 -4.51 -6.46
C LEU A 7 -7.89 -5.31 -5.20
N LEU A 8 -8.69 -6.34 -4.92
CA LEU A 8 -8.45 -7.29 -3.83
C LEU A 8 -7.78 -8.56 -4.37
N LEU A 9 -6.55 -8.80 -3.94
CA LEU A 9 -5.79 -10.01 -4.24
C LEU A 9 -5.72 -10.91 -3.01
N PHE A 10 -5.92 -12.21 -3.19
CA PHE A 10 -5.72 -13.17 -2.11
C PHE A 10 -4.24 -13.53 -1.96
N LEU A 11 -3.58 -13.10 -0.88
CA LEU A 11 -2.16 -13.36 -0.68
C LEU A 11 -1.83 -14.85 -0.69
N GLY A 12 -2.64 -15.68 -0.02
CA GLY A 12 -2.40 -17.12 0.09
C GLY A 12 -2.38 -17.85 -1.26
N ARG A 13 -3.16 -17.40 -2.25
CA ARG A 13 -3.16 -18.00 -3.59
C ARG A 13 -1.90 -17.67 -4.40
N TYR A 14 -1.32 -16.51 -4.18
CA TYR A 14 -0.17 -16.02 -4.95
C TYR A 14 1.14 -16.03 -4.16
N GLN A 15 1.16 -16.61 -2.95
CA GLN A 15 2.32 -16.59 -2.05
C GLN A 15 3.62 -17.11 -2.71
N ASP A 16 3.52 -18.08 -3.62
CA ASP A 16 4.65 -18.72 -4.30
C ASP A 16 4.96 -18.08 -5.66
N ASN A 17 4.20 -17.07 -6.09
CA ASN A 17 4.49 -16.35 -7.33
C ASN A 17 5.68 -15.42 -7.12
N LYS A 18 6.60 -15.42 -8.11
CA LYS A 18 7.79 -14.57 -8.12
C LYS A 18 7.50 -13.10 -7.76
N CYS A 19 6.47 -12.53 -8.37
CA CYS A 19 6.06 -11.14 -8.12
C CYS A 19 5.67 -10.88 -6.65
N MET A 20 4.98 -11.83 -6.01
CA MET A 20 4.57 -11.68 -4.61
C MET A 20 5.74 -11.87 -3.64
N ILE A 21 6.67 -12.76 -3.98
CA ILE A 21 7.91 -12.95 -3.22
C ILE A 21 8.75 -11.66 -3.27
N GLU A 22 8.95 -11.10 -4.46
CA GLU A 22 9.67 -9.83 -4.65
C GLU A 22 9.00 -8.67 -3.91
N LEU A 23 7.66 -8.58 -3.98
CA LEU A 23 6.90 -7.57 -3.24
C LEU A 23 7.09 -7.72 -1.72
N LYS A 24 7.01 -8.95 -1.20
CA LYS A 24 7.24 -9.25 0.22
C LYS A 24 8.63 -8.83 0.66
N GLU A 25 9.66 -9.23 -0.08
CA GLU A 25 11.04 -8.90 0.21
C GLU A 25 11.29 -7.39 0.19
N TYR A 26 10.71 -6.71 -0.80
CA TYR A 26 10.78 -5.26 -0.90
C TYR A 26 10.13 -4.58 0.31
N LEU A 27 8.89 -4.92 0.65
CA LEU A 27 8.16 -4.34 1.78
C LEU A 27 8.88 -4.59 3.12
N ILE A 28 9.43 -5.79 3.31
CA ILE A 28 10.26 -6.12 4.48
C ILE A 28 11.51 -5.25 4.54
N LYS A 29 12.17 -5.03 3.40
CA LYS A 29 13.39 -4.21 3.30
C LYS A 29 13.13 -2.75 3.61
N VAL A 30 11.99 -2.19 3.18
CA VAL A 30 11.66 -0.77 3.38
C VAL A 30 10.98 -0.48 4.73
N CYS A 31 10.47 -1.50 5.43
CA CYS A 31 9.83 -1.35 6.73
C CYS A 31 10.87 -1.13 7.84
N GLN A 32 10.89 0.07 8.43
CA GLN A 32 11.87 0.44 9.47
C GLN A 32 11.39 0.16 10.90
N GLY A 33 10.07 0.07 11.14
CA GLY A 33 9.50 -0.17 12.47
C GLY A 33 9.54 -1.64 12.86
N LYS A 34 10.18 -2.01 13.97
CA LYS A 34 10.32 -3.41 14.42
C LYS A 34 8.98 -4.09 14.67
N ASP A 35 8.04 -3.41 15.32
CA ASP A 35 6.72 -3.96 15.64
C ASP A 35 5.86 -4.14 14.37
N VAL A 36 5.94 -3.16 13.47
CA VAL A 36 5.25 -3.21 12.17
C VAL A 36 5.85 -4.31 11.29
N LEU A 37 7.17 -4.47 11.31
CA LEU A 37 7.88 -5.51 10.57
C LEU A 37 7.48 -6.91 11.05
N ALA A 38 7.33 -7.12 12.36
CA ALA A 38 6.87 -8.39 12.91
C ALA A 38 5.45 -8.73 12.41
N LYS A 39 4.53 -7.75 12.42
CA LYS A 39 3.16 -7.91 11.89
C LYS A 39 3.17 -8.20 10.39
N LEU A 40 3.94 -7.45 9.61
CA LEU A 40 4.08 -7.66 8.17
C LEU A 40 4.61 -9.06 7.83
N ARG A 41 5.63 -9.54 8.56
CA ARG A 41 6.17 -10.91 8.40
C ARG A 41 5.13 -11.97 8.72
N SER A 42 4.34 -11.78 9.77
CA SER A 42 3.25 -12.68 10.14
C SER A 42 2.15 -12.71 9.07
N PHE A 43 1.74 -11.55 8.55
CA PHE A 43 0.69 -11.43 7.52
C PHE A 43 1.10 -12.05 6.18
N MET A 44 2.37 -11.94 5.80
CA MET A 44 2.90 -12.54 4.57
C MET A 44 3.50 -13.94 4.81
N GLY A 45 3.20 -14.57 5.95
CA GLY A 45 3.69 -15.88 6.35
C GLY A 45 2.57 -16.71 6.97
N GLU A 46 2.52 -16.76 8.30
CA GLU A 46 1.57 -17.57 9.06
C GLU A 46 0.10 -17.26 8.73
N HIS A 47 -0.24 -15.99 8.52
CA HIS A 47 -1.60 -15.54 8.26
C HIS A 47 -1.89 -15.29 6.78
N VAL A 48 -1.04 -15.75 5.85
CA VAL A 48 -1.16 -15.45 4.42
C VAL A 48 -2.50 -15.91 3.80
N ARG A 49 -3.16 -16.91 4.41
CA ARG A 49 -4.49 -17.42 4.00
C ARG A 49 -5.66 -16.55 4.48
N ASP A 50 -5.42 -15.72 5.50
CA ASP A 50 -6.42 -14.86 6.14
C ASP A 50 -6.26 -13.38 5.73
N VAL A 51 -5.30 -13.07 4.84
CA VAL A 51 -4.95 -11.70 4.43
C VAL A 51 -5.29 -11.46 2.95
N GLY A 52 -6.07 -10.41 2.71
CA GLY A 52 -6.30 -9.84 1.40
C GLY A 52 -5.40 -8.63 1.15
N LEU A 53 -4.72 -8.57 0.00
CA LEU A 53 -3.98 -7.39 -0.43
C LEU A 53 -4.90 -6.48 -1.25
N LEU A 54 -5.13 -5.27 -0.76
CA LEU A 54 -5.90 -4.24 -1.42
C LEU A 54 -4.95 -3.24 -2.08
N LEU A 55 -5.03 -3.13 -3.40
CA LEU A 55 -4.33 -2.10 -4.16
C LEU A 55 -5.31 -0.98 -4.50
N SER A 56 -5.05 0.21 -3.96
CA SER A 56 -5.79 1.42 -4.28
C SER A 56 -5.26 1.99 -5.61
N THR A 57 -5.56 1.35 -6.74
CA THR A 57 -5.07 1.75 -8.08
C THR A 57 -6.19 1.79 -9.13
N TYR A 58 -6.09 2.69 -10.13
CA TYR A 58 -7.05 2.85 -11.21
C TYR A 58 -6.69 2.00 -12.43
N VAL A 59 -6.62 0.67 -12.32
CA VAL A 59 -6.29 -0.11 -13.53
C VAL A 59 -7.07 -1.43 -13.63
N LEU A 60 -7.81 -1.51 -14.75
CA LEU A 60 -8.40 -2.68 -15.42
C LEU A 60 -9.70 -3.26 -14.86
N LEU A 61 -10.80 -2.62 -15.25
CA LEU A 61 -12.17 -3.17 -15.32
C LEU A 61 -12.26 -4.56 -15.99
N PHE A 62 -11.27 -4.94 -16.82
CA PHE A 62 -11.34 -6.14 -17.66
C PHE A 62 -11.00 -7.46 -16.93
N TYR A 63 -10.19 -7.43 -15.86
CA TYR A 63 -9.89 -8.63 -15.06
C TYR A 63 -10.93 -8.88 -13.95
N LEU A 64 -11.67 -7.84 -13.56
CA LEU A 64 -12.61 -7.89 -12.44
C LEU A 64 -13.91 -8.59 -12.78
N SER A 65 -14.43 -8.52 -14.01
CA SER A 65 -15.69 -9.21 -14.33
C SER A 65 -15.60 -10.73 -14.12
N LYS A 66 -14.46 -11.33 -14.48
CA LYS A 66 -14.21 -12.77 -14.30
C LYS A 66 -13.84 -13.15 -12.87
N LEU A 67 -13.27 -12.22 -12.10
CA LEU A 67 -12.93 -12.42 -10.70
C LEU A 67 -14.19 -12.27 -9.82
N ILE A 68 -15.01 -11.23 -10.03
CA ILE A 68 -16.17 -10.85 -9.21
C ILE A 68 -17.23 -11.96 -9.09
N GLU A 69 -17.50 -12.72 -10.15
CA GLU A 69 -18.42 -13.87 -10.07
C GLU A 69 -17.91 -15.00 -9.14
N GLN A 70 -16.59 -15.15 -8.99
CA GLN A 70 -15.99 -16.06 -8.01
C GLN A 70 -15.80 -15.42 -6.62
N LEU A 71 -15.84 -14.08 -6.52
CA LEU A 71 -15.46 -13.33 -5.31
C LEU A 71 -16.59 -13.17 -4.28
N GLN A 72 -17.88 -13.16 -4.69
CA GLN A 72 -18.98 -12.72 -3.81
C GLN A 72 -19.21 -13.57 -2.54
N SER A 73 -18.73 -14.82 -2.50
CA SER A 73 -18.88 -15.70 -1.32
C SER A 73 -17.56 -16.12 -0.64
N SER A 74 -16.42 -15.99 -1.32
CA SER A 74 -15.17 -16.66 -0.89
C SER A 74 -14.11 -15.74 -0.27
N PHE A 75 -14.24 -14.42 -0.36
CA PHE A 75 -13.16 -13.49 0.01
C PHE A 75 -13.53 -12.69 1.27
N ARG A 76 -13.79 -13.40 2.37
CA ARG A 76 -13.85 -12.80 3.71
C ARG A 76 -12.52 -12.99 4.41
N PHE A 77 -11.61 -12.05 4.20
CA PHE A 77 -10.35 -12.02 4.92
C PHE A 77 -10.54 -11.42 6.31
N LYS A 78 -9.77 -11.92 7.27
CA LYS A 78 -9.73 -11.33 8.61
C LYS A 78 -8.92 -10.04 8.61
N PHE A 79 -7.95 -9.96 7.71
CA PHE A 79 -7.03 -8.83 7.63
C PHE A 79 -6.92 -8.34 6.18
N TYR A 80 -6.73 -7.02 6.05
CA TYR A 80 -6.50 -6.38 4.76
C TYR A 80 -5.18 -5.61 4.83
N LEU A 81 -4.28 -5.88 3.88
CA LEU A 81 -3.06 -5.10 3.67
C LEU A 81 -3.34 -4.11 2.55
N ILE A 82 -3.26 -2.81 2.83
CA ILE A 82 -3.57 -1.77 1.85
C ILE A 82 -2.27 -1.10 1.40
N ILE A 83 -2.04 -1.01 0.10
CA ILE A 83 -0.93 -0.23 -0.48
C ILE A 83 -1.51 0.95 -1.24
N SER A 84 -1.19 2.16 -0.79
CA SER A 84 -1.60 3.42 -1.38
C SER A 84 -0.41 4.36 -1.56
N LYS A 85 -0.56 5.34 -2.46
CA LYS A 85 0.44 6.37 -2.70
C LYS A 85 0.02 7.65 -1.98
N ILE A 86 0.91 8.17 -1.15
CA ILE A 86 0.71 9.42 -0.40
C ILE A 86 1.81 10.42 -0.74
N TYR A 87 1.50 11.71 -0.65
CA TYR A 87 2.50 12.78 -0.76
C TYR A 87 2.72 13.39 0.62
N LYS A 88 3.99 13.56 1.00
CA LYS A 88 4.34 14.33 2.20
C LYS A 88 4.82 15.70 1.75
N HIS A 89 4.16 16.75 2.24
CA HIS A 89 4.61 18.11 1.97
C HIS A 89 5.78 18.44 2.89
N LYS A 90 6.99 18.56 2.34
CA LYS A 90 8.12 19.17 3.03
C LYS A 90 8.03 20.68 2.84
N SER A 91 7.72 21.42 3.90
CA SER A 91 7.83 22.89 3.86
C SER A 91 9.29 23.28 3.58
N VAL A 92 9.51 24.23 2.67
CA VAL A 92 10.83 24.74 2.25
C VAL A 92 11.50 25.64 3.32
N ASP A 93 10.94 25.77 4.51
CA ASP A 93 11.49 26.60 5.60
C ASP A 93 12.50 25.85 6.50
N GLU A 94 13.43 25.10 5.91
CA GLU A 94 14.59 24.53 6.64
C GLU A 94 15.81 25.45 6.61
N ILE A 95 15.60 26.76 6.76
CA ILE A 95 16.66 27.69 7.17
C ILE A 95 16.25 28.34 8.49
N LYS A 96 16.36 27.57 9.59
CA LYS A 96 16.79 27.99 10.95
C LYS A 96 16.15 27.15 12.06
N GLY A 97 16.99 26.45 12.84
CA GLY A 97 16.76 26.23 14.27
C GLY A 97 16.43 24.80 14.71
N PRO A 98 16.94 24.35 15.88
CA PRO A 98 16.70 23.00 16.39
C PRO A 98 15.49 22.97 17.33
N SER A 99 14.30 22.62 16.85
CA SER A 99 13.22 22.19 17.76
C SER A 99 12.04 21.49 17.06
N ARG A 100 11.75 20.28 17.56
CA ARG A 100 10.42 19.66 17.78
C ARG A 100 9.52 19.35 16.56
N SER A 101 9.24 18.04 16.44
CA SER A 101 8.14 17.36 15.73
C SER A 101 7.71 17.97 14.39
N LYS A 102 8.37 17.53 13.30
CA LYS A 102 7.91 17.76 11.92
C LYS A 102 6.65 16.93 11.67
N ASP A 103 5.49 17.48 11.96
CA ASP A 103 4.24 17.03 11.34
C ASP A 103 4.26 17.46 9.87
N GLU A 104 4.92 16.67 9.03
CA GLU A 104 4.79 16.77 7.57
C GLU A 104 3.34 16.40 7.22
N ALA A 105 2.53 17.38 6.80
CA ALA A 105 1.14 17.14 6.41
C ALA A 105 1.09 16.12 5.26
N ILE A 106 0.44 14.98 5.53
CA ILE A 106 0.21 13.93 4.54
C ILE A 106 -0.94 14.39 3.64
N LYS A 107 -0.70 14.41 2.33
CA LYS A 107 -1.71 14.63 1.31
C LYS A 107 -2.05 13.30 0.63
N TYR A 108 -3.30 12.88 0.77
CA TYR A 108 -3.83 11.71 0.09
C TYR A 108 -4.24 12.06 -1.33
N ILE A 109 -3.99 11.13 -2.26
CA ILE A 109 -4.42 11.27 -3.66
C ILE A 109 -5.93 11.02 -3.75
N LYS A 110 -6.42 10.08 -2.95
CA LYS A 110 -7.81 9.67 -2.88
C LYS A 110 -8.35 9.88 -1.48
N PRO A 111 -9.58 10.41 -1.31
CA PRO A 111 -10.18 10.59 0.02
C PRO A 111 -10.37 9.26 0.76
N GLU A 112 -10.57 8.14 0.05
CA GLU A 112 -10.72 6.83 0.67
C GLU A 112 -9.41 6.35 1.33
N ASP A 113 -8.25 6.75 0.79
CA ASP A 113 -6.94 6.38 1.36
C ASP A 113 -6.70 7.05 2.72
N GLU A 114 -7.31 8.20 2.97
CA GLU A 114 -7.31 8.87 4.28
C GLU A 114 -8.08 8.04 5.30
N ILE A 115 -9.31 7.64 4.96
CA ILE A 115 -10.16 6.78 5.79
C ILE A 115 -9.44 5.46 6.09
N PHE A 116 -8.83 4.83 5.08
CA PHE A 116 -8.08 3.59 5.28
C PHE A 116 -6.89 3.79 6.21
N HIS A 117 -6.18 4.92 6.12
CA HIS A 117 -5.07 5.20 7.00
C HIS A 117 -5.54 5.39 8.45
N GLU A 118 -6.62 6.16 8.68
CA GLU A 118 -7.17 6.38 10.01
C GLU A 118 -7.68 5.09 10.68
N LEU A 119 -8.29 4.19 9.90
CA LEU A 119 -8.84 2.93 10.41
C LEU A 119 -7.81 1.79 10.50
N SER A 120 -6.59 2.00 10.03
CA SER A 120 -5.56 0.96 10.00
C SER A 120 -5.06 0.62 11.41
N SER A 121 -4.98 -0.67 11.74
CA SER A 121 -4.35 -1.11 13.01
C SER A 121 -2.86 -0.80 13.09
N TRP A 122 -2.21 -0.59 11.94
CA TRP A 122 -0.83 -0.15 11.80
C TRP A 122 -0.60 0.37 10.39
N SER A 123 0.31 1.33 10.25
CA SER A 123 0.74 1.84 8.95
C SER A 123 2.24 2.11 8.98
N PHE A 124 2.86 2.10 7.81
CA PHE A 124 4.21 2.66 7.62
C PHE A 124 4.30 3.27 6.23
N SER A 125 5.15 4.29 6.10
CA SER A 125 5.42 4.96 4.83
C SER A 125 6.91 4.92 4.55
N PHE A 126 7.28 4.69 3.31
CA PHE A 126 8.65 4.78 2.84
C PHE A 126 8.72 5.72 1.64
N SER A 127 9.89 6.35 1.44
CA SER A 127 10.10 7.20 0.27
C SER A 127 10.30 6.32 -0.96
N LEU A 128 9.55 6.59 -2.02
CA LEU A 128 9.85 6.03 -3.33
C LEU A 128 11.09 6.76 -3.89
N PRO A 129 12.04 6.05 -4.52
CA PRO A 129 13.07 6.72 -5.30
C PRO A 129 12.38 7.63 -6.31
N THR A 130 12.73 8.92 -6.33
CA THR A 130 12.34 9.81 -7.42
C THR A 130 12.95 9.24 -8.69
N GLN A 131 12.12 8.58 -9.51
CA GLN A 131 12.49 8.26 -10.86
C GLN A 131 12.67 9.60 -11.57
N GLN A 132 13.91 9.97 -11.88
CA GLN A 132 14.18 11.07 -12.81
C GLN A 132 13.54 10.64 -14.12
N VAL A 133 12.34 11.16 -14.40
CA VAL A 133 11.79 11.13 -15.75
C VAL A 133 12.67 12.07 -16.54
N THR A 134 13.69 11.53 -17.21
CA THR A 134 14.34 12.25 -18.29
C THR A 134 13.27 12.42 -19.37
N ILE A 135 12.68 13.61 -19.43
CA ILE A 135 11.89 14.01 -20.59
C ILE A 135 12.88 13.99 -21.76
N ILE A 136 12.81 12.94 -22.57
CA ILE A 136 13.39 13.00 -23.91
C ILE A 136 12.42 13.90 -24.68
N GLU A 137 12.79 15.17 -24.83
CA GLU A 137 12.15 16.06 -25.80
C GLU A 137 12.30 15.42 -27.19
N CYS A 138 11.18 15.22 -27.88
CA CYS A 138 11.14 14.94 -29.32
C CYS A 138 11.01 16.25 -30.09
#